data_AF-A0A4Y3TNE0-F1
#
_entry.id   AF-A0A4Y3TNE0-F1
#
_cell.length_a   1.000
_cell.length_b   1.000
_cell.length_c   1.000
_cell.angle_alpha   90.00
_cell.angle_beta   90.00
_cell.angle_gamma   90.00
#
_symmetry.space_group_name_H-M   'P 1'
#
loop_
_entity.id
_entity.type
_entity.pdbx_description
1 polymer ?
#
loop_
_entity_poly.entity_id
_entity_poly.type
_entity_poly.pdbx_seq_one_letter_code
_entity_poly.pdbx_strand_id
1 'polypeptide(L)'
;MSRPSVSRRGVLAASLAATAASIPAVASSCPAPGPDAVLLDVLARFWLAERVILAMEASTEPPLADPEYPAWEAKFDGLIASRAQAMGQMAGIRSMTPEGRRGKAQVVERCLPSSVRWGDGGMQTPESLLALSLARDVAGGAA
;
A
#
# COMPACT_ATOMS: atom_id res chain seq x y z
N MET A 1 35.73 -20.18 -29.61
CA MET A 1 34.88 -21.12 -28.83
C MET A 1 35.78 -21.95 -27.93
N SER A 2 35.35 -22.17 -26.68
CA SER A 2 35.81 -23.21 -25.74
C SER A 2 37.13 -23.02 -24.95
N ARG A 3 36.95 -22.40 -23.76
CA ARG A 3 37.56 -22.60 -22.41
C ARG A 3 38.99 -23.16 -22.25
N PRO A 4 39.71 -22.63 -21.24
CA PRO A 4 40.44 -23.45 -20.28
C PRO A 4 39.73 -23.49 -18.92
N SER A 5 39.52 -24.70 -18.43
CA SER A 5 39.15 -25.03 -17.05
C SER A 5 40.33 -24.82 -16.11
N VAL A 6 40.14 -24.12 -14.99
CA VAL A 6 41.06 -24.20 -13.85
C VAL A 6 40.26 -24.37 -12.56
N SER A 7 40.52 -25.51 -11.95
CA SER A 7 40.11 -25.95 -10.62
C SER A 7 40.62 -24.98 -9.54
N ARG A 8 39.74 -24.56 -8.63
CA ARG A 8 40.11 -23.85 -7.40
C ARG A 8 39.77 -24.73 -6.19
N ARG A 9 40.65 -25.69 -5.91
CA ARG A 9 40.83 -26.23 -4.56
C ARG A 9 41.89 -25.38 -3.87
N GLY A 10 41.53 -24.76 -2.75
CA GLY A 10 42.51 -24.17 -1.84
C GLY A 10 41.83 -23.51 -0.65
N VAL A 11 41.62 -24.27 0.42
CA VAL A 11 42.33 -24.18 1.72
C VAL A 11 41.57 -23.30 2.71
N LEU A 12 40.81 -23.98 3.57
CA LEU A 12 40.36 -23.50 4.87
C LEU A 12 41.58 -23.32 5.78
N ALA A 13 41.79 -22.13 6.34
CA ALA A 13 42.55 -21.97 7.57
C ALA A 13 42.30 -20.60 8.22
N ALA A 14 41.76 -20.66 9.44
CA ALA A 14 41.96 -19.75 10.56
C ALA A 14 41.39 -18.31 10.42
N SER A 15 40.85 -17.65 11.44
CA SER A 15 41.02 -17.78 12.89
C SER A 15 39.76 -17.22 13.57
N LEU A 16 39.28 -17.91 14.61
CA LEU A 16 38.18 -17.42 15.46
C LEU A 16 38.80 -16.53 16.54
N ALA A 17 38.81 -15.21 16.30
CA ALA A 17 39.19 -14.23 17.32
C ALA A 17 37.90 -13.69 17.96
N ALA A 18 37.65 -14.11 19.19
CA ALA A 18 36.55 -13.63 20.01
C ALA A 18 36.81 -12.17 20.39
N THR A 19 36.04 -11.25 19.80
CA THR A 19 36.00 -9.85 20.24
C THR A 19 34.66 -9.65 20.95
N ALA A 20 34.71 -9.59 22.28
CA ALA A 20 33.57 -9.21 23.10
C ALA A 20 33.29 -7.72 22.87
N ALA A 21 32.48 -7.40 21.86
CA ALA A 21 31.94 -6.07 21.66
C ALA A 21 30.79 -5.87 22.66
N SER A 22 30.98 -4.94 23.59
CA SER A 22 29.90 -4.37 24.39
C SER A 22 28.81 -3.86 23.46
N ILE A 23 27.65 -4.52 23.46
CA ILE A 23 26.48 -4.11 22.69
C ILE A 23 26.01 -2.79 23.30
N PRO A 24 26.07 -1.65 22.58
CA PRO A 24 25.39 -0.47 23.05
C PRO A 24 23.91 -0.80 23.05
N ALA A 25 23.25 -0.67 24.20
CA ALA A 25 21.81 -0.72 24.30
C ALA A 25 21.26 0.42 23.43
N VAL A 26 20.91 0.10 22.18
CA VAL A 26 20.15 0.98 21.31
C VAL A 26 18.78 1.06 21.96
N ALA A 27 18.57 2.11 22.75
CA ALA A 27 17.26 2.53 23.15
C ALA A 27 16.47 2.73 21.85
N SER A 28 15.62 1.75 21.52
CA SER A 28 14.68 1.82 20.42
C SER A 28 13.67 2.91 20.76
N SER A 29 14.02 4.16 20.50
CA SER A 29 13.05 5.23 20.43
C SER A 29 12.16 4.88 19.25
N CYS A 30 10.92 4.47 19.53
CA CYS A 30 9.89 4.48 18.50
C CYS A 30 9.90 5.91 17.92
N PRO A 31 10.27 6.10 16.64
CA PRO A 31 10.28 7.43 16.08
C PRO A 31 8.88 8.01 16.26
N ALA A 32 8.80 9.23 16.78
CA ALA A 32 7.54 9.94 16.86
C ALA A 32 6.87 9.85 15.47
N PRO A 33 5.55 9.57 15.41
CA PRO A 33 4.87 9.39 14.14
C PRO A 33 5.17 10.58 13.23
N GLY A 34 5.75 10.30 12.07
CA GLY A 34 6.09 11.31 11.09
C GLY A 34 4.86 12.11 10.66
N PRO A 35 5.05 13.26 9.98
CA PRO A 35 3.95 14.17 9.65
C PRO A 35 2.82 13.52 8.83
N ASP A 36 3.10 12.44 8.10
CA ASP A 36 2.12 11.69 7.29
C ASP A 36 1.75 10.33 7.90
N ALA A 37 2.07 10.04 9.16
CA ALA A 37 1.84 8.70 9.74
C ALA A 37 0.39 8.22 9.61
N VAL A 38 -0.59 9.10 9.84
CA VAL A 38 -2.01 8.80 9.68
C VAL A 38 -2.37 8.51 8.22
N LEU A 39 -1.81 9.28 7.28
CA LEU A 39 -2.01 9.06 5.85
C LEU A 39 -1.45 7.71 5.42
N LEU A 40 -0.26 7.34 5.90
CA LEU A 40 0.39 6.07 5.58
C LEU A 40 -0.38 4.87 6.16
N ASP A 41 -0.98 4.99 7.34
CA ASP A 41 -1.89 3.97 7.87
C ASP A 41 -3.13 3.78 6.99
N VAL A 42 -3.76 4.89 6.57
CA VAL A 42 -4.94 4.84 5.70
C VAL A 42 -4.58 4.22 4.34
N LEU A 43 -3.42 4.57 3.79
CA LEU A 43 -2.87 3.96 2.57
C LEU A 43 -2.68 2.45 2.74
N ALA A 44 -2.14 2.00 3.87
CA ALA A 44 -1.97 0.58 4.16
C ALA A 44 -3.32 -0.16 4.19
N ARG A 45 -4.35 0.45 4.81
CA ARG A 45 -5.71 -0.10 4.83
C ARG A 45 -6.33 -0.17 3.44
N PHE A 46 -6.16 0.88 2.63
CA PHE A 46 -6.60 0.88 1.23
C PHE A 46 -5.98 -0.29 0.45
N TRP A 47 -4.64 -0.44 0.50
CA TRP A 47 -3.95 -1.49 -0.24
C TRP A 47 -4.24 -2.89 0.30
N LEU A 48 -4.52 -3.03 1.59
CA LEU A 48 -4.97 -4.30 2.15
C LEU A 48 -6.34 -4.69 1.56
N ALA A 49 -7.32 -3.79 1.60
CA ALA A 49 -8.64 -4.03 1.03
C ALA A 49 -8.56 -4.35 -0.47
N GLU A 50 -7.81 -3.56 -1.23
CA GLU A 50 -7.56 -3.77 -2.66
C GLU A 50 -7.03 -5.17 -2.96
N ARG A 51 -5.98 -5.60 -2.25
CA ARG A 51 -5.40 -6.94 -2.49
C ARG A 51 -6.36 -8.07 -2.18
N VAL A 52 -7.19 -7.91 -1.14
CA VAL A 52 -8.18 -8.95 -0.79
C VAL A 52 -9.31 -8.98 -1.81
N ILE A 53 -9.77 -7.82 -2.32
CA ILE A 53 -10.74 -7.75 -3.42
C ILE A 53 -10.21 -8.49 -4.64
N LEU A 54 -9.00 -8.14 -5.10
CA LEU A 54 -8.40 -8.81 -6.27
C LEU A 54 -8.21 -10.31 -6.06
N ALA A 55 -7.88 -10.74 -4.84
CA ALA A 55 -7.76 -12.16 -4.52
C ALA A 55 -9.12 -12.87 -4.57
N MET A 56 -10.20 -12.21 -4.14
CA MET A 56 -11.56 -12.73 -4.25
C MET A 56 -12.05 -12.76 -5.69
N GLU A 57 -11.79 -11.73 -6.49
CA GLU A 57 -12.12 -11.68 -7.93
C GLU A 57 -11.36 -12.74 -8.74
N ALA A 58 -10.14 -13.09 -8.34
CA ALA A 58 -9.36 -14.15 -8.96
C ALA A 58 -9.78 -15.57 -8.50
N SER A 59 -10.56 -15.67 -7.41
CA SER A 59 -11.08 -16.93 -6.90
C SER A 59 -12.43 -17.26 -7.51
N THR A 60 -12.81 -18.55 -7.48
CA THR A 60 -14.14 -18.95 -7.94
C THR A 60 -15.20 -18.41 -7.00
N GLU A 61 -16.08 -17.55 -7.52
CA GLU A 61 -17.29 -17.11 -6.83
C GLU A 61 -18.19 -18.32 -6.52
N PRO A 62 -18.68 -18.47 -5.27
CA PRO A 62 -19.65 -19.50 -4.93
C PRO A 62 -20.94 -19.36 -5.75
N PRO A 63 -21.61 -20.45 -6.15
CA PRO A 63 -22.93 -20.36 -6.77
C PRO A 63 -23.94 -19.68 -5.84
N LEU A 64 -24.88 -18.91 -6.41
CA LEU A 64 -25.95 -18.23 -5.65
C LEU A 64 -26.79 -19.17 -4.75
N ALA A 65 -26.88 -20.45 -5.11
CA ALA A 65 -27.60 -21.47 -4.33
C ALA A 65 -26.79 -22.04 -3.16
N ASP A 66 -25.50 -21.73 -3.08
CA ASP A 66 -24.61 -22.21 -2.03
C ASP A 66 -24.88 -21.48 -0.70
N PRO A 67 -25.01 -22.18 0.44
CA PRO A 67 -25.16 -21.55 1.74
C PRO A 67 -24.02 -20.59 2.11
N GLU A 68 -22.83 -20.72 1.50
CA GLU A 68 -21.70 -19.80 1.74
C GLU A 68 -21.80 -18.47 0.99
N TYR A 69 -22.65 -18.37 -0.05
CA TYR A 69 -22.76 -17.19 -0.91
C TYR A 69 -23.03 -15.89 -0.13
N PRO A 70 -24.01 -15.82 0.80
CA PRO A 70 -24.28 -14.57 1.53
C PRO A 70 -23.08 -14.08 2.37
N ALA A 71 -22.29 -15.00 2.93
CA ALA A 71 -21.10 -14.65 3.70
C ALA A 71 -19.96 -14.15 2.78
N TRP A 72 -19.82 -14.76 1.61
CA TRP A 72 -18.89 -14.32 0.57
C TRP A 72 -19.25 -12.92 0.05
N GLU A 73 -20.53 -12.69 -0.28
CA GLU A 73 -21.05 -11.42 -0.78
C GLU A 73 -20.88 -10.30 0.26
N ALA A 74 -21.30 -10.53 1.50
CA ALA A 74 -21.14 -9.55 2.58
C ALA A 74 -19.67 -9.20 2.85
N LYS A 75 -18.75 -10.16 2.71
CA LYS A 75 -17.31 -9.91 2.81
C LYS A 75 -16.83 -9.03 1.66
N PHE A 76 -17.25 -9.32 0.43
CA PHE A 76 -16.88 -8.53 -0.74
C PHE A 76 -17.37 -7.08 -0.60
N ASP A 77 -18.64 -6.89 -0.27
CA ASP A 77 -19.23 -5.58 -0.02
C ASP A 77 -18.52 -4.81 1.10
N GLY A 78 -18.19 -5.49 2.19
CA GLY A 78 -17.43 -4.91 3.30
C GLY A 78 -16.04 -4.41 2.87
N LEU A 79 -15.36 -5.12 1.97
CA LEU A 79 -14.08 -4.70 1.43
C LEU A 79 -14.22 -3.50 0.49
N ILE A 80 -15.24 -3.49 -0.37
CA ILE A 80 -15.55 -2.36 -1.25
C ILE A 80 -15.82 -1.10 -0.43
N ALA A 81 -16.66 -1.21 0.61
CA ALA A 81 -16.94 -0.12 1.53
C ALA A 81 -15.68 0.36 2.27
N SER A 82 -14.86 -0.57 2.78
CA SER A 82 -13.60 -0.24 3.46
C SER A 82 -12.62 0.50 2.56
N ARG A 83 -12.48 0.05 1.31
CA ARG A 83 -11.65 0.68 0.28
C ARG A 83 -12.14 2.09 -0.03
N ALA A 84 -13.44 2.27 -0.26
CA ALA A 84 -14.03 3.58 -0.53
C ALA A 84 -13.87 4.54 0.65
N GLN A 85 -14.08 4.05 1.88
CA GLN A 85 -13.88 4.82 3.10
C GLN A 85 -12.41 5.27 3.23
N ALA A 86 -11.45 4.39 2.96
CA ALA A 86 -10.04 4.73 2.99
C ALA A 86 -9.70 5.84 1.97
N MET A 87 -10.26 5.78 0.76
CA MET A 87 -10.09 6.87 -0.23
C MET A 87 -10.67 8.21 0.26
N GLY A 88 -11.87 8.19 0.84
CA GLY A 88 -12.47 9.38 1.44
C GLY A 88 -11.61 9.97 2.57
N GLN A 89 -11.06 9.12 3.43
CA GLN A 89 -10.13 9.53 4.49
C GLN A 89 -8.84 10.15 3.92
N MET A 90 -8.22 9.51 2.91
CA MET A 90 -7.01 10.03 2.27
C MET A 90 -7.26 11.41 1.64
N ALA A 91 -8.44 11.63 1.04
CA ALA A 91 -8.78 12.92 0.44
C ALA A 91 -8.82 14.05 1.50
N GLY A 92 -9.23 13.74 2.74
CA GLY A 92 -9.29 14.68 3.85
C GLY A 92 -7.97 14.92 4.59
N ILE A 93 -6.94 14.10 4.37
CA ILE A 93 -5.65 14.20 5.08
C ILE A 93 -4.63 14.87 4.17
N ARG A 94 -4.02 15.99 4.58
CA ARG A 94 -2.95 16.65 3.83
C ARG A 94 -1.71 15.76 3.77
N SER A 95 -1.04 15.67 2.60
CA SER A 95 0.26 14.99 2.49
C SER A 95 1.41 16.00 2.53
N MET A 96 2.21 15.93 3.59
CA MET A 96 3.32 16.86 3.83
C MET A 96 4.62 16.35 3.22
N THR A 97 4.77 15.03 3.09
CA THR A 97 5.99 14.39 2.62
C THR A 97 5.90 13.99 1.14
N PRO A 98 7.05 13.83 0.46
CA PRO A 98 7.07 13.21 -0.88
C PRO A 98 6.48 11.79 -0.90
N GLU A 99 6.64 11.04 0.19
CA GLU A 99 6.10 9.68 0.33
C GLU A 99 4.58 9.68 0.40
N GLY A 100 3.98 10.54 1.23
CA GLY A 100 2.53 10.70 1.30
C GLY A 100 1.92 11.14 -0.03
N ARG A 101 2.55 12.11 -0.73
CA ARG A 101 2.14 12.54 -2.07
C ARG A 101 2.18 11.39 -3.08
N ARG A 102 3.28 10.62 -3.07
CA ARG A 102 3.43 9.44 -3.95
C ARG A 102 2.37 8.39 -3.65
N GLY A 103 2.09 8.10 -2.38
CA GLY A 103 1.07 7.14 -1.98
C GLY A 103 -0.30 7.52 -2.51
N LYS A 104 -0.72 8.79 -2.34
CA LYS A 104 -1.96 9.29 -2.94
C LYS A 104 -1.97 9.18 -4.46
N ALA A 105 -0.87 9.56 -5.12
CA ALA A 105 -0.75 9.50 -6.58
C ALA A 105 -0.99 8.08 -7.11
N GLN A 106 -0.40 7.07 -6.47
CA GLN A 106 -0.59 5.66 -6.85
C GLN A 106 -2.06 5.22 -6.75
N VAL A 107 -2.78 5.66 -5.72
CA VAL A 107 -4.21 5.37 -5.58
C VAL A 107 -5.01 6.06 -6.67
N VAL A 108 -4.73 7.33 -6.95
CA VAL A 108 -5.41 8.10 -8.02
C VAL A 108 -5.17 7.47 -9.38
N GLU A 109 -3.93 7.15 -9.74
CA GLU A 109 -3.58 6.49 -11.00
C GLU A 109 -4.32 5.17 -11.20
N ARG A 110 -4.52 4.42 -10.11
CA ARG A 110 -5.21 3.13 -10.15
C ARG A 110 -6.73 3.26 -10.27
N CYS A 111 -7.35 4.17 -9.52
CA CYS A 111 -8.80 4.21 -9.35
C CYS A 111 -9.49 5.21 -10.29
N LEU A 112 -8.85 6.36 -10.55
CA LEU A 112 -9.47 7.45 -11.31
C LEU A 112 -9.86 7.07 -12.74
N PRO A 113 -9.03 6.33 -13.52
CA PRO A 113 -9.40 5.98 -14.90
C PRO A 113 -10.71 5.20 -15.00
N SER A 114 -10.91 4.23 -14.09
CA SER A 114 -12.13 3.44 -14.03
C SER A 114 -13.34 4.28 -13.62
N SER A 115 -13.16 5.17 -12.64
CA SER A 115 -14.20 6.10 -12.18
C SER A 115 -14.63 7.07 -13.28
N VAL A 116 -13.70 7.61 -14.07
CA VAL A 116 -14.01 8.50 -15.21
C VAL A 116 -14.67 7.74 -16.36
N ARG A 117 -14.27 6.49 -16.62
CA ARG A 117 -14.80 5.70 -17.74
C ARG A 117 -16.22 5.18 -17.51
N TRP A 118 -16.53 4.79 -16.28
CA TRP A 118 -17.76 4.07 -15.94
C TRP A 118 -18.65 4.80 -14.94
N GLY A 119 -18.15 5.86 -14.30
CA GLY A 119 -18.91 6.65 -13.35
C GLY A 119 -19.98 7.52 -14.00
N ASP A 120 -20.86 8.04 -13.17
CA ASP A 120 -21.94 8.97 -13.54
C ASP A 120 -21.45 10.38 -13.93
N GLY A 121 -20.13 10.60 -13.98
CA GLY A 121 -19.51 11.91 -14.20
C GLY A 121 -19.56 12.83 -12.97
N GLY A 122 -19.94 12.33 -11.80
CA GLY A 122 -20.01 13.11 -10.57
C GLY A 122 -18.63 13.58 -10.10
N MET A 123 -18.45 14.90 -9.95
CA MET A 123 -17.21 15.48 -9.39
C MET A 123 -17.01 15.23 -7.89
N GLN A 124 -17.99 14.61 -7.22
CA GLN A 124 -17.98 14.33 -5.78
C GLN A 124 -17.63 12.86 -5.48
N THR A 125 -17.11 12.11 -6.45
CA THR A 125 -16.63 10.76 -6.17
C THR A 125 -15.37 10.79 -5.29
N PRO A 126 -15.15 9.77 -4.43
CA PRO A 126 -13.95 9.68 -3.61
C PRO A 126 -12.65 9.81 -4.41
N GLU A 127 -12.60 9.27 -5.64
CA GLU A 127 -11.43 9.36 -6.53
C GLU A 127 -11.19 10.80 -6.99
N SER A 128 -12.24 11.52 -7.38
CA SER A 128 -12.15 12.92 -7.81
C SER A 128 -11.68 13.82 -6.66
N LEU A 129 -12.25 13.63 -5.47
CA LEU A 129 -11.85 14.35 -4.25
C LEU A 129 -10.40 14.05 -3.86
N LEU A 130 -9.95 12.80 -3.99
CA LEU A 130 -8.57 12.42 -3.74
C LEU A 130 -7.60 13.04 -4.75
N ALA A 131 -7.96 13.07 -6.04
CA ALA A 131 -7.16 13.72 -7.08
C ALA A 131 -7.01 15.22 -6.83
N LEU A 132 -8.10 15.91 -6.46
CA LEU A 132 -8.06 17.32 -6.08
C LEU A 132 -7.24 17.56 -4.81
N SER A 133 -7.35 16.67 -3.82
CA SER A 133 -6.55 16.71 -2.59
C SER A 133 -5.06 16.61 -2.91
N LEU A 134 -4.66 15.66 -3.76
CA LEU A 134 -3.28 15.53 -4.23
C LEU A 134 -2.79 16.78 -4.97
N ALA A 135 -3.61 17.36 -5.84
CA ALA A 135 -3.24 18.58 -6.55
C ALA A 135 -2.94 19.74 -5.59
N ARG A 136 -3.73 19.90 -4.51
CA ARG A 136 -3.49 20.90 -3.46
C ARG A 136 -2.18 20.62 -2.71
N ASP A 137 -1.93 19.37 -2.37
CA ASP A 137 -0.71 18.95 -1.67
C ASP A 137 0.56 19.25 -2.51
N VAL A 138 0.50 19.02 -3.82
CA VAL A 138 1.62 19.29 -4.75
C VAL A 138 1.81 20.78 -4.98
N ALA A 139 0.72 21.54 -5.09
CA ALA A 139 0.77 22.99 -5.28
C ALA A 139 1.26 23.76 -4.03
N GLY A 140 1.49 23.07 -2.91
CA GLY A 140 1.85 23.70 -1.64
C GLY A 140 0.69 24.47 -1.00
N GLY A 141 -0.54 24.25 -1.47
CA GLY A 141 -1.74 24.90 -0.93
C GLY A 141 -1.86 24.64 0.56
N ALA A 142 -1.89 25.70 1.36
CA ALA A 142 -2.46 25.61 2.70
C ALA A 142 -3.96 25.37 2.53
N ALA A 143 -4.46 24.28 3.11
CA ALA A 143 -5.89 24.07 3.26
C ALA A 143 -6.47 25.10 4.23
#